data_AF-A0A6A4UTW5-F1
#
_entry.id   AF-A0A6A4UTW5-F1
#
_cell.length_a   1.000
_cell.length_b   1.000
_cell.length_c   1.000
_cell.angle_alpha   90.00
_cell.angle_beta   90.00
_cell.angle_gamma   90.00
#
_symmetry.space_group_name_H-M   'P 1'
#
loop_
_entity.id
_entity.type
_entity.pdbx_description
1 polymer ?
#
loop_
_entity_poly.entity_id
_entity_poly.type
_entity_poly.pdbx_seq_one_letter_code
_entity_poly.pdbx_strand_id
1 'polypeptide(L)'
;MAPAQGDGDQNEKAVANPLSNKIQKILGKQLEDDKELLEALKDVSSFVKENTLLSRRNLRGAIERRSLAVNSEFLASFGRVRDSLAAVHADVSGMAADCGRLAARLAATRRQARSLLDETAQLRAEATRLGGQRRLLSAFTAAFQLTPAELAALRAPEVTPAFFPALERAARIHGDVQLLLQSGHQQTALEVMEQMSIYQVGTGMGNTYYLA
;
A
#
# COMPACT_ATOMS: atom_id res chain seq x y z
N MET A 1 -89.01 -72.63 -44.37
CA MET A 1 -88.97 -72.62 -45.86
C MET A 1 -88.79 -71.16 -46.28
N ALA A 2 -87.79 -70.85 -47.12
CA ALA A 2 -87.63 -69.54 -47.81
C ALA A 2 -88.58 -69.48 -49.05
N PRO A 3 -88.64 -68.43 -49.93
CA PRO A 3 -87.88 -67.15 -50.05
C PRO A 3 -88.83 -65.91 -49.91
N ALA A 4 -88.67 -64.68 -50.44
CA ALA A 4 -87.69 -63.99 -51.34
C ALA A 4 -87.64 -62.46 -51.00
N GLN A 5 -86.50 -61.76 -51.08
CA GLN A 5 -85.95 -60.93 -52.20
C GLN A 5 -86.63 -59.56 -52.52
N GLY A 6 -85.79 -58.57 -52.83
CA GLY A 6 -86.09 -57.16 -53.10
C GLY A 6 -85.08 -56.26 -52.35
N ASP A 7 -83.86 -55.98 -52.81
CA ASP A 7 -83.32 -55.47 -54.09
C ASP A 7 -83.18 -53.93 -54.12
N GLY A 8 -82.09 -53.44 -54.72
CA GLY A 8 -81.60 -52.04 -54.61
C GLY A 8 -80.78 -51.76 -53.33
N ASP A 9 -79.72 -50.93 -53.32
CA ASP A 9 -79.21 -50.06 -54.38
C ASP A 9 -77.67 -50.14 -54.47
N GLN A 10 -77.14 -49.86 -55.66
CA GLN A 10 -75.71 -49.82 -55.94
C GLN A 10 -75.16 -48.40 -55.76
N ASN A 11 -73.82 -48.28 -55.81
CA ASN A 11 -73.15 -47.09 -56.33
C ASN A 11 -73.20 -45.79 -55.49
N GLU A 12 -72.59 -45.81 -54.29
CA GLU A 12 -71.87 -44.62 -53.82
C GLU A 12 -70.48 -44.95 -53.24
N LYS A 13 -69.67 -45.68 -54.02
CA LYS A 13 -68.20 -45.50 -53.93
C LYS A 13 -67.86 -44.15 -54.57
N ALA A 14 -68.24 -43.08 -53.88
CA ALA A 14 -67.81 -41.73 -54.20
C ALA A 14 -66.30 -41.75 -54.44
N VAL A 15 -65.89 -41.36 -55.65
CA VAL A 15 -64.48 -41.27 -56.03
C VAL A 15 -63.84 -40.29 -55.05
N ALA A 16 -63.18 -40.83 -54.02
CA ALA A 16 -62.77 -40.08 -52.84
C ALA A 16 -61.85 -38.94 -53.30
N ASN A 17 -62.44 -37.75 -53.41
CA ASN A 17 -61.91 -36.71 -54.28
C ASN A 17 -60.46 -36.43 -53.86
N PRO A 18 -59.46 -36.57 -54.75
CA PRO A 18 -58.06 -36.44 -54.36
C PRO A 18 -57.73 -35.04 -53.83
N LEU A 19 -58.56 -34.04 -54.13
CA LEU A 19 -58.54 -32.73 -53.48
C LEU A 19 -59.13 -32.80 -52.06
N SER A 20 -60.28 -33.43 -51.84
CA SER A 20 -60.86 -33.63 -50.50
C SER A 20 -59.89 -34.36 -49.56
N ASN A 21 -59.27 -35.44 -50.03
CA ASN A 21 -58.25 -36.18 -49.28
C ASN A 21 -56.99 -35.35 -48.97
N LYS A 22 -56.61 -34.42 -49.86
CA LYS A 22 -55.51 -33.45 -49.61
C LYS A 22 -55.95 -32.36 -48.62
N ILE A 23 -57.17 -31.86 -48.74
CA ILE A 23 -57.77 -30.85 -47.87
C ILE A 23 -57.89 -31.41 -46.45
N GLN A 24 -58.46 -32.61 -46.26
CA GLN A 24 -58.47 -33.29 -44.95
C GLN A 24 -57.05 -33.57 -44.41
N LYS A 25 -56.06 -33.89 -45.26
CA LYS A 25 -54.65 -34.00 -44.82
C LYS A 25 -53.99 -32.67 -44.45
N ILE A 26 -54.51 -31.54 -44.92
CA ILE A 26 -54.01 -30.20 -44.59
C ILE A 26 -54.70 -29.70 -43.31
N LEU A 27 -56.04 -29.80 -43.23
CA LEU A 27 -56.81 -29.49 -42.01
C LEU A 27 -56.47 -30.43 -40.83
N GLY A 28 -56.19 -31.70 -41.11
CA GLY A 28 -55.76 -32.69 -40.10
C GLY A 28 -54.32 -32.48 -39.61
N LYS A 29 -53.55 -31.56 -40.21
CA LYS A 29 -52.37 -31.01 -39.56
C LYS A 29 -52.83 -29.81 -38.74
N GLN A 30 -52.89 -29.97 -37.43
CA GLN A 30 -53.16 -28.89 -36.50
C GLN A 30 -51.95 -27.94 -36.41
N LEU A 31 -51.74 -27.14 -37.46
CA LEU A 31 -50.67 -26.12 -37.48
C LEU A 31 -50.90 -25.01 -36.45
N GLU A 32 -52.11 -24.87 -35.91
CA GLU A 32 -52.49 -23.83 -34.96
C GLU A 32 -52.00 -24.11 -33.53
N ASP A 33 -51.86 -25.39 -33.16
CA ASP A 33 -51.43 -25.82 -31.82
C ASP A 33 -49.90 -25.78 -31.66
N ASP A 34 -49.14 -25.82 -32.76
CA ASP A 34 -47.66 -25.85 -32.75
C ASP A 34 -47.07 -24.45 -33.04
N LYS A 35 -46.96 -23.65 -31.97
CA LYS A 35 -46.47 -22.27 -32.02
C LYS A 35 -45.02 -22.16 -32.50
N GLU A 36 -44.16 -23.12 -32.16
CA GLU A 36 -42.76 -23.14 -32.61
C GLU A 36 -42.67 -23.41 -34.12
N LEU A 37 -43.48 -24.35 -34.63
CA LEU A 37 -43.61 -24.60 -36.06
C LEU A 37 -44.14 -23.37 -36.82
N LEU A 38 -45.12 -22.65 -36.26
CA LEU A 38 -45.62 -21.40 -36.84
C LEU A 38 -44.56 -20.29 -36.89
N GLU A 39 -43.78 -20.11 -35.82
CA GLU A 39 -42.69 -19.12 -35.82
C GLU A 39 -41.58 -19.51 -36.80
N ALA A 40 -41.18 -20.78 -36.86
CA ALA A 40 -40.21 -21.28 -37.84
C ALA A 40 -40.71 -21.11 -39.29
N LEU A 41 -41.99 -21.39 -39.57
CA LEU A 41 -42.60 -21.16 -40.89
C LEU A 41 -42.71 -19.68 -41.25
N LYS A 42 -43.01 -18.81 -40.27
CA LYS A 42 -43.03 -17.36 -40.44
C LYS A 42 -41.63 -16.83 -40.77
N ASP A 43 -40.60 -17.37 -40.11
CA ASP A 43 -39.22 -16.98 -40.38
C ASP A 43 -38.74 -17.50 -41.74
N VAL A 44 -39.16 -18.70 -42.17
CA VAL A 44 -38.95 -19.20 -43.55
C VAL A 44 -39.67 -18.33 -44.59
N SER A 45 -40.91 -17.92 -44.31
CA SER A 45 -41.69 -17.02 -45.17
C SER A 45 -41.01 -15.66 -45.39
N SER A 46 -40.24 -15.16 -44.42
CA SER A 46 -39.53 -13.87 -44.53
C SER A 46 -38.55 -13.78 -45.71
N PHE A 47 -37.98 -14.91 -46.14
CA PHE A 47 -36.99 -14.96 -47.23
C PHE A 47 -37.41 -15.78 -48.46
N VAL A 48 -38.43 -16.65 -48.35
CA VAL A 48 -38.93 -17.45 -49.48
C VAL A 48 -40.19 -16.80 -50.06
N LYS A 49 -40.00 -15.69 -50.77
CA LYS A 49 -41.11 -14.89 -51.33
C LYS A 49 -41.86 -15.56 -52.49
N GLU A 50 -41.21 -16.46 -53.22
CA GLU A 50 -41.79 -17.13 -54.40
C GLU A 50 -41.80 -18.66 -54.26
N ASN A 51 -42.98 -19.26 -54.43
CA ASN A 51 -43.20 -20.71 -54.29
C ASN A 51 -42.97 -21.46 -55.63
N THR A 52 -41.78 -21.30 -56.22
CA THR A 52 -41.40 -22.00 -57.46
C THR A 52 -40.82 -23.39 -57.20
N LEU A 53 -40.76 -24.25 -58.23
CA LEU A 53 -40.07 -25.55 -58.15
C LEU A 53 -38.59 -25.41 -57.79
N LEU A 54 -37.92 -24.36 -58.28
CA LEU A 54 -36.54 -24.04 -57.95
C LEU A 54 -36.39 -23.61 -56.49
N SER A 55 -37.29 -22.74 -55.99
CA SER A 55 -37.32 -22.32 -54.59
C SER A 55 -37.50 -23.53 -53.66
N ARG A 56 -38.43 -24.45 -53.97
CA ARG A 56 -38.62 -25.68 -53.18
C ARG A 56 -37.40 -26.59 -53.19
N ARG A 57 -36.77 -26.81 -54.36
CA ARG A 57 -35.61 -27.71 -54.48
C ARG A 57 -34.38 -27.15 -53.76
N ASN A 58 -34.25 -25.83 -53.70
CA ASN A 58 -33.13 -25.14 -53.07
C ASN A 58 -33.40 -24.68 -51.63
N LEU A 59 -34.63 -24.88 -51.11
CA LEU A 59 -35.09 -24.38 -49.80
C LEU A 59 -34.15 -24.76 -48.66
N ARG A 60 -33.77 -26.04 -48.60
CA ARG A 60 -32.85 -26.57 -47.58
C ARG A 60 -31.51 -25.83 -47.60
N GLY A 61 -30.89 -25.71 -48.78
CA GLY A 61 -29.63 -24.98 -48.95
C GLY A 61 -29.74 -23.46 -48.76
N ALA A 62 -30.95 -22.88 -48.82
CA ALA A 62 -31.19 -21.49 -48.43
C ALA A 62 -31.25 -21.34 -46.89
N ILE A 63 -31.96 -22.24 -46.21
CA ILE A 63 -32.01 -22.32 -44.74
C ILE A 63 -30.60 -22.54 -44.16
N GLU A 64 -29.87 -23.54 -44.66
CA GLU A 64 -28.51 -23.86 -44.20
C GLU A 64 -27.53 -22.70 -44.39
N ARG A 65 -27.59 -21.97 -45.53
CA ARG A 65 -26.78 -20.77 -45.76
C ARG A 65 -27.16 -19.60 -44.85
N ARG A 66 -28.45 -19.36 -44.58
CA ARG A 66 -28.88 -18.32 -43.63
C ARG A 66 -28.46 -18.68 -42.20
N SER A 67 -28.58 -19.94 -41.79
CA SER A 67 -28.12 -20.41 -40.48
C SER A 67 -26.60 -20.24 -40.31
N LEU A 68 -25.80 -20.60 -41.33
CA LEU A 68 -24.36 -20.34 -41.33
C LEU A 68 -24.02 -18.84 -41.24
N ALA A 69 -24.73 -17.99 -41.98
CA ALA A 69 -24.53 -16.54 -41.94
C ALA A 69 -24.80 -15.98 -40.53
N VAL A 70 -25.96 -16.29 -39.93
CA VAL A 70 -26.35 -15.87 -38.57
C VAL A 70 -25.34 -16.38 -37.53
N ASN A 71 -24.92 -17.66 -37.62
CA ASN A 71 -23.93 -18.22 -36.70
C ASN A 71 -22.56 -17.54 -36.86
N SER A 72 -22.15 -17.15 -38.08
CA SER A 72 -20.91 -16.43 -38.32
C SER A 72 -20.94 -15.00 -37.76
N GLU A 73 -22.08 -14.31 -37.86
CA GLU A 73 -22.29 -12.98 -37.29
C GLU A 73 -22.36 -13.03 -35.76
N PHE A 74 -23.00 -14.06 -35.20
CA PHE A 74 -22.99 -14.33 -33.76
C PHE A 74 -21.57 -14.58 -33.25
N LEU A 75 -20.78 -15.43 -33.91
CA LEU A 75 -19.39 -15.66 -33.54
C LEU A 75 -18.52 -14.40 -33.66
N ALA A 76 -18.72 -13.60 -34.70
CA ALA A 76 -17.98 -12.35 -34.89
C ALA A 76 -18.34 -11.27 -33.85
N SER A 77 -19.61 -11.16 -33.45
CA SER A 77 -20.04 -10.23 -32.40
C SER A 77 -19.64 -10.71 -31.00
N PHE A 78 -19.83 -12.00 -30.69
CA PHE A 78 -19.39 -12.61 -29.43
C PHE A 78 -17.86 -12.57 -29.26
N GLY A 79 -17.10 -12.70 -30.36
CA GLY A 79 -15.64 -12.51 -30.36
C GLY A 79 -15.23 -11.14 -29.81
N ARG A 80 -15.90 -10.05 -30.21
CA ARG A 80 -15.63 -8.70 -29.68
C ARG A 80 -15.93 -8.59 -28.19
N VAL A 81 -17.01 -9.24 -27.73
CA VAL A 81 -17.38 -9.27 -26.30
C VAL A 81 -16.33 -10.04 -25.49
N ARG A 82 -15.89 -11.21 -25.99
CA ARG A 82 -14.77 -11.98 -25.41
C ARG A 82 -13.50 -11.15 -25.32
N ASP A 83 -13.13 -10.44 -26.38
CA ASP A 83 -11.88 -9.67 -26.44
C ASP A 83 -11.92 -8.46 -25.49
N SER A 84 -13.06 -7.79 -25.39
CA SER A 84 -13.31 -6.76 -24.38
C SER A 84 -13.21 -7.31 -22.95
N LEU A 85 -13.84 -8.46 -22.68
CA LEU A 85 -13.76 -9.11 -21.37
C LEU A 85 -12.34 -9.58 -21.03
N ALA A 86 -11.57 -10.06 -22.02
CA ALA A 86 -10.18 -10.45 -21.85
C ALA A 86 -9.28 -9.25 -21.54
N ALA A 87 -9.52 -8.09 -22.18
CA ALA A 87 -8.83 -6.84 -21.85
C ALA A 87 -9.14 -6.39 -20.41
N VAL A 88 -10.41 -6.34 -20.01
CA VAL A 88 -10.81 -6.01 -18.63
C VAL A 88 -10.20 -6.98 -17.61
N HIS A 89 -10.16 -8.29 -17.93
CA HIS A 89 -9.50 -9.28 -17.06
C HIS A 89 -8.00 -9.03 -16.93
N ALA A 90 -7.31 -8.67 -18.03
CA ALA A 90 -5.90 -8.32 -18.01
C ALA A 90 -5.64 -7.04 -17.18
N ASP A 91 -6.47 -6.01 -17.34
CA ASP A 91 -6.37 -4.76 -16.57
C ASP A 91 -6.60 -4.99 -15.06
N VAL A 92 -7.61 -5.77 -14.68
CA VAL A 92 -7.87 -6.14 -13.28
C VAL A 92 -6.72 -6.97 -12.70
N SER A 93 -6.17 -7.90 -13.47
CA SER A 93 -5.02 -8.72 -13.07
C SER A 93 -3.76 -7.86 -12.89
N GLY A 94 -3.52 -6.90 -13.79
CA GLY A 94 -2.47 -5.90 -13.69
C GLY A 94 -2.63 -5.04 -12.45
N MET A 95 -3.82 -4.47 -12.23
CA MET A 95 -4.13 -3.67 -11.05
C MET A 95 -3.93 -4.45 -9.74
N ALA A 96 -4.30 -5.73 -9.69
CA ALA A 96 -4.05 -6.58 -8.52
C ALA A 96 -2.54 -6.78 -8.26
N ALA A 97 -1.75 -7.02 -9.30
CA ALA A 97 -0.29 -7.11 -9.19
C ALA A 97 0.34 -5.78 -8.75
N ASP A 98 -0.14 -4.67 -9.29
CA ASP A 98 0.31 -3.31 -8.96
C ASP A 98 0.03 -2.94 -7.51
N CYS A 99 -1.19 -3.22 -7.02
CA CYS A 99 -1.55 -3.10 -5.61
C CYS A 99 -0.65 -3.95 -4.71
N GLY A 100 -0.32 -5.18 -5.13
CA GLY A 100 0.64 -6.04 -4.43
C GLY A 100 2.05 -5.43 -4.35
N ARG A 101 2.57 -4.89 -5.46
CA ARG A 101 3.88 -4.19 -5.48
C ARG A 101 3.87 -2.94 -4.61
N LEU A 102 2.80 -2.15 -4.63
CA LEU A 102 2.66 -0.95 -3.79
C LEU A 102 2.59 -1.31 -2.30
N ALA A 103 1.83 -2.34 -1.92
CA ALA A 103 1.76 -2.81 -0.54
C ALA A 103 3.13 -3.30 -0.03
N ALA A 104 3.85 -4.09 -0.83
CA ALA A 104 5.20 -4.56 -0.51
C ALA A 104 6.19 -3.39 -0.34
N ARG A 105 6.17 -2.42 -1.27
CA ARG A 105 7.01 -1.21 -1.19
C ARG A 105 6.69 -0.37 0.04
N LEU A 106 5.41 -0.15 0.35
CA LEU A 106 4.98 0.58 1.55
C LEU A 106 5.43 -0.12 2.85
N ALA A 107 5.34 -1.45 2.90
CA ALA A 107 5.83 -2.23 4.03
C ALA A 107 7.36 -2.11 4.20
N ALA A 108 8.12 -2.14 3.09
CA ALA A 108 9.57 -1.93 3.10
C ALA A 108 9.94 -0.51 3.58
N THR A 109 9.30 0.54 3.06
CA THR A 109 9.52 1.92 3.49
C THR A 109 9.17 2.13 4.96
N ARG A 110 8.06 1.54 5.44
CA ARG A 110 7.69 1.59 6.87
C ARG A 110 8.73 0.92 7.77
N ARG A 111 9.33 -0.20 7.34
CA ARG A 111 10.41 -0.87 8.07
C ARG A 111 11.68 -0.02 8.12
N GLN A 112 12.08 0.59 6.99
CA GLN A 112 13.22 1.50 6.93
C GLN A 112 13.01 2.75 7.81
N ALA A 113 11.83 3.37 7.74
CA ALA A 113 11.48 4.51 8.56
C ALA A 113 11.49 4.18 10.07
N ARG A 114 11.06 2.96 10.47
CA ARG A 114 11.19 2.50 11.85
C ARG A 114 12.65 2.36 12.29
N SER A 115 13.52 1.71 11.51
CA SER A 115 14.96 1.62 11.81
C SER A 115 15.58 2.99 12.06
N LEU A 116 15.33 3.95 11.15
CA LEU A 116 15.84 5.31 11.28
C LEU A 116 15.25 6.06 12.49
N LEU A 117 13.98 5.82 12.85
CA LEU A 117 13.38 6.38 14.06
C LEU A 117 14.02 5.80 15.33
N ASP A 118 14.30 4.50 15.35
CA ASP A 118 14.93 3.81 16.48
C ASP A 118 16.39 4.27 16.64
N GLU A 119 17.17 4.33 15.55
CA GLU A 119 18.53 4.85 15.51
C GLU A 119 18.60 6.33 15.95
N THR A 120 17.71 7.19 15.44
CA THR A 120 17.66 8.60 15.86
C THR A 120 17.17 8.79 17.30
N ALA A 121 16.35 7.89 17.84
CA ALA A 121 15.99 7.88 19.26
C ALA A 121 17.18 7.51 20.15
N GLN A 122 17.96 6.49 19.77
CA GLN A 122 19.19 6.10 20.47
C GLN A 122 20.22 7.25 20.48
N LEU A 123 20.48 7.85 19.31
CA LEU A 123 21.40 8.99 19.19
C LEU A 123 20.94 10.21 20.01
N ARG A 124 19.64 10.49 20.09
CA ARG A 124 19.09 11.55 20.95
C ARG A 124 19.27 11.26 22.44
N ALA A 125 19.07 10.00 22.87
CA ALA A 125 19.28 9.59 24.25
C ALA A 125 20.78 9.75 24.64
N GLU A 126 21.69 9.31 23.77
CA GLU A 126 23.12 9.47 23.98
C GLU A 126 23.56 10.94 23.98
N ALA A 127 23.10 11.74 23.02
CA ALA A 127 23.39 13.18 22.98
C ALA A 127 22.88 13.90 24.24
N THR A 128 21.75 13.46 24.80
CA THR A 128 21.21 13.99 26.07
C THR A 128 22.09 13.60 27.27
N ARG A 129 22.56 12.34 27.33
CA ARG A 129 23.50 11.84 28.35
C ARG A 129 24.83 12.60 28.31
N LEU A 130 25.46 12.68 27.13
CA LEU A 130 26.72 13.39 26.92
C LEU A 130 26.57 14.90 27.18
N GLY A 131 25.44 15.49 26.79
CA GLY A 131 25.11 16.88 27.11
C GLY A 131 24.98 17.14 28.62
N GLY A 132 24.42 16.19 29.37
CA GLY A 132 24.37 16.21 30.83
C GLY A 132 25.76 16.14 31.45
N GLN A 133 26.57 15.16 31.05
CA GLN A 133 27.96 15.02 31.51
C GLN A 133 28.81 16.26 31.18
N ARG A 134 28.68 16.83 29.97
CA ARG A 134 29.39 18.05 29.57
C ARG A 134 28.98 19.26 30.42
N ARG A 135 27.69 19.40 30.77
CA ARG A 135 27.25 20.46 31.69
C ARG A 135 27.84 20.29 33.09
N LEU A 136 27.84 19.06 33.62
CA LEU A 136 28.44 18.76 34.92
C LEU A 136 29.94 19.06 34.93
N LEU A 137 30.69 18.57 33.94
CA LEU A 137 32.13 18.84 33.82
C LEU A 137 32.40 20.34 33.63
N SER A 138 31.62 21.05 32.83
CA SER A 138 31.76 22.51 32.67
C SER A 138 31.51 23.27 33.96
N ALA A 139 30.52 22.86 34.77
CA ALA A 139 30.24 23.46 36.07
C ALA A 139 31.35 23.13 37.07
N PHE A 140 31.85 21.89 37.09
CA PHE A 140 32.97 21.46 37.92
C PHE A 140 34.25 22.23 37.58
N THR A 141 34.60 22.34 36.30
CA THR A 141 35.74 23.15 35.84
C THR A 141 35.61 24.61 36.25
N ALA A 142 34.44 25.23 36.06
CA ALA A 142 34.22 26.62 36.46
C ALA A 142 34.26 26.82 37.99
N ALA A 143 33.88 25.81 38.77
CA ALA A 143 33.91 25.85 40.23
C ALA A 143 35.31 25.60 40.80
N PHE A 144 36.09 24.65 40.25
CA PHE A 144 37.30 24.13 40.88
C PHE A 144 38.61 24.41 40.13
N GLN A 145 38.58 25.09 38.98
CA GLN A 145 39.78 25.55 38.29
C GLN A 145 39.78 27.08 38.18
N LEU A 146 40.97 27.67 38.32
CA LEU A 146 41.18 29.08 37.97
C LEU A 146 41.25 29.23 36.45
N THR A 147 40.71 30.33 35.94
CA THR A 147 40.89 30.71 34.54
C THR A 147 42.36 31.04 34.25
N PRO A 148 42.82 30.92 33.00
CA PRO A 148 44.19 31.27 32.63
C PRO A 148 44.58 32.72 32.98
N ALA A 149 43.61 33.64 33.02
CA ALA A 149 43.82 35.04 33.40
C ALA A 149 44.03 35.21 34.91
N GLU A 150 43.24 34.53 35.76
CA GLU A 150 43.44 34.53 37.22
C GLU A 150 44.76 33.86 37.60
N LEU A 151 45.10 32.75 36.93
CA LEU A 151 46.38 32.05 37.09
C LEU A 151 47.58 32.94 36.68
N ALA A 152 47.44 33.72 35.60
CA ALA A 152 48.46 34.68 35.18
C ALA A 152 48.59 35.84 36.17
N ALA A 153 47.48 36.36 36.71
CA ALA A 153 47.50 37.41 37.73
C ALA A 153 48.19 36.96 39.02
N LEU A 154 47.99 35.71 39.46
CA LEU A 154 48.66 35.13 40.64
C LEU A 154 50.14 34.79 40.44
N ARG A 155 50.58 34.64 39.19
CA ARG A 155 51.99 34.37 38.82
C ARG A 155 52.76 35.61 38.38
N ALA A 156 52.09 36.77 38.31
CA ALA A 156 52.74 38.03 37.94
C ALA A 156 53.72 38.46 39.06
N PRO A 157 54.92 38.96 38.73
CA PRO A 157 55.87 39.45 39.71
C PRO A 157 55.45 40.79 40.34
N GLU A 158 54.51 41.50 39.73
CA GLU A 158 53.95 42.77 40.22
C GLU A 158 52.49 42.59 40.67
N VAL A 159 52.15 43.16 41.83
CA VAL A 159 50.79 43.08 42.41
C VAL A 159 49.86 44.01 41.63
N THR A 160 49.26 43.47 40.57
CA THR A 160 48.21 44.14 39.80
C THR A 160 46.87 44.13 40.55
N PRO A 161 45.93 45.05 40.28
CA PRO A 161 44.61 45.05 40.93
C PRO A 161 43.77 43.77 40.66
N ALA A 162 44.14 42.97 39.66
CA ALA A 162 43.53 41.67 39.39
C ALA A 162 44.03 40.54 40.32
N PHE A 163 45.14 40.75 41.05
CA PHE A 163 45.73 39.77 41.97
C PHE A 163 44.81 39.43 43.14
N PHE A 164 44.28 40.43 43.85
CA PHE A 164 43.43 40.20 45.04
C PHE A 164 42.13 39.45 44.70
N PRO A 165 41.38 39.79 43.63
CA PRO A 165 40.24 38.98 43.18
C PRO A 165 40.60 37.53 42.83
N ALA A 166 41.75 37.30 42.17
CA ALA A 166 42.22 35.96 41.83
C ALA A 166 42.64 35.15 43.08
N LEU A 167 43.24 35.81 44.08
CA LEU A 167 43.60 35.20 45.35
C LEU A 167 42.35 34.88 46.20
N GLU A 168 41.37 35.77 46.23
CA GLU A 168 40.08 35.51 46.87
C GLU A 168 39.34 34.35 46.19
N ARG A 169 39.40 34.26 44.85
CA ARG A 169 38.88 33.11 44.09
C ARG A 169 39.60 31.82 44.52
N ALA A 170 40.92 31.81 44.57
CA ALA A 170 41.68 30.64 45.01
C ALA A 170 41.38 30.23 46.47
N ALA A 171 41.14 31.20 47.37
CA ALA A 171 40.74 30.94 48.74
C ALA A 171 39.33 30.33 48.85
N ARG A 172 38.36 30.86 48.08
CA ARG A 172 37.00 30.30 48.01
C ARG A 172 37.02 28.87 47.46
N ILE A 173 37.76 28.61 46.38
CA ILE A 173 37.91 27.27 45.80
C ILE A 173 38.51 26.29 46.83
N HIS A 174 39.54 26.71 47.58
CA HIS A 174 40.12 25.89 48.64
C HIS A 174 39.11 25.51 49.74
N GLY A 175 38.20 26.44 50.11
CA GLY A 175 37.08 26.14 51.00
C GLY A 175 36.05 25.18 50.40
N ASP A 176 35.64 25.40 49.15
CA ASP A 176 34.69 24.54 48.44
C ASP A 176 35.22 23.10 48.25
N VAL A 177 36.55 22.94 48.13
CA VAL A 177 37.20 21.62 48.05
C VAL A 177 37.04 20.81 49.35
N GLN A 178 36.87 21.47 50.51
CA GLN A 178 36.57 20.78 51.77
C GLN A 178 35.20 20.05 51.73
N LEU A 179 34.24 20.58 50.96
CA LEU A 179 32.96 19.91 50.69
C LEU A 179 33.13 18.76 49.67
N LEU A 180 34.09 18.86 48.74
CA LEU A 180 34.42 17.79 47.80
C LEU A 180 35.09 16.58 48.52
N LEU A 181 35.93 16.84 49.52
CA LEU A 181 36.52 15.84 50.41
C LEU A 181 35.45 15.07 51.20
N GLN A 182 34.42 15.76 51.70
CA GLN A 182 33.31 15.14 52.44
C GLN A 182 32.36 14.32 51.54
N SER A 183 32.29 14.61 50.24
CA SER A 183 31.45 13.91 49.25
C SER A 183 32.17 12.78 48.50
N GLY A 184 33.31 12.32 49.01
CA GLY A 184 33.95 11.06 48.61
C GLY A 184 34.93 11.13 47.43
N HIS A 185 35.15 12.30 46.81
CA HIS A 185 36.07 12.46 45.67
C HIS A 185 37.49 12.82 46.12
N GLN A 186 38.05 12.02 47.04
CA GLN A 186 39.24 12.40 47.82
C GLN A 186 40.50 12.69 46.98
N GLN A 187 40.81 11.87 45.97
CA GLN A 187 42.04 12.06 45.18
C GLN A 187 42.02 13.38 44.39
N THR A 188 40.96 13.63 43.62
CA THR A 188 40.80 14.88 42.85
C THR A 188 40.69 16.10 43.78
N ALA A 189 40.06 15.96 44.95
CA ALA A 189 40.01 17.02 45.93
C ALA A 189 41.41 17.37 46.48
N LEU A 190 42.24 16.36 46.80
CA LEU A 190 43.61 16.57 47.26
C LEU A 190 44.49 17.23 46.19
N GLU A 191 44.40 16.82 44.93
CA GLU A 191 45.13 17.42 43.81
C GLU A 191 44.78 18.91 43.61
N VAL A 192 43.48 19.26 43.64
CA VAL A 192 43.06 20.66 43.55
C VAL A 192 43.48 21.44 44.80
N MET A 193 43.37 20.85 45.99
CA MET A 193 43.78 21.48 47.25
C MET A 193 45.28 21.80 47.28
N GLU A 194 46.12 20.87 46.82
CA GLU A 194 47.57 21.05 46.67
C GLU A 194 47.88 22.20 45.71
N GLN A 195 47.24 22.22 44.52
CA GLN A 195 47.41 23.31 43.55
C GLN A 195 47.01 24.67 44.13
N MET A 196 45.89 24.77 44.86
CA MET A 196 45.47 26.06 45.47
C MET A 196 46.37 26.46 46.65
N SER A 197 46.84 25.49 47.44
CA SER A 197 47.75 25.72 48.56
C SER A 197 49.08 26.32 48.11
N ILE A 198 49.63 25.86 46.98
CA ILE A 198 50.87 26.40 46.40
C ILE A 198 50.76 27.93 46.14
N TYR A 199 49.63 28.41 45.61
CA TYR A 199 49.43 29.86 45.41
C TYR A 199 49.23 30.62 46.72
N GLN A 200 48.51 30.07 47.69
CA GLN A 200 48.31 30.70 49.00
C GLN A 200 49.61 30.78 49.81
N VAL A 201 50.39 29.70 49.87
CA VAL A 201 51.67 29.66 50.61
C VAL A 201 52.75 30.49 49.90
N GLY A 202 52.81 30.44 48.57
CA GLY A 202 53.73 31.24 47.77
C GLY A 202 53.52 32.75 47.93
N THR A 203 52.27 33.19 48.11
CA THR A 203 51.94 34.60 48.39
C THR A 203 52.05 34.94 49.88
N GLY A 204 51.78 34.00 50.78
CA GLY A 204 51.82 34.18 52.23
C GLY A 204 53.23 34.30 52.84
N MET A 205 54.24 33.63 52.26
CA MET A 205 55.63 33.72 52.75
C MET A 205 56.43 34.89 52.15
N GLY A 206 55.85 35.68 51.25
CA GLY A 206 56.52 36.84 50.64
C GLY A 206 56.55 38.11 51.51
N ASN A 207 55.71 38.19 52.55
CA ASN A 207 55.40 39.47 53.22
C ASN A 207 55.77 39.55 54.71
N THR A 208 56.67 38.68 55.20
CA THR A 208 57.18 38.67 56.59
C THR A 208 58.62 39.17 56.73
N TYR A 209 59.25 39.66 55.66
CA TYR A 209 60.63 40.17 55.63
C TYR A 209 60.77 41.67 55.33
N TYR A 210 59.75 42.49 55.65
CA TYR A 210 59.85 43.96 55.59
C TYR A 210 59.08 44.65 56.74
N LEU A 211 59.43 44.31 57.99
CA LEU A 211 59.07 45.08 59.18
C LEU A 211 60.21 44.99 60.22
N ALA A 212 61.25 45.80 59.98
CA ALA A 212 62.31 46.17 60.91
C ALA A 212 62.68 47.64 60.61
#